data_AF-A0A9D2GBM1-F1
#
_entry.id   AF-A0A9D2GBM1-F1
#
_cell.length_a   1.000
_cell.length_b   1.000
_cell.length_c   1.000
_cell.angle_alpha   90.00
_cell.angle_beta   90.00
_cell.angle_gamma   90.00
#
_symmetry.space_group_name_H-M   'P 1'
#
loop_
_entity.id
_entity.type
_entity.pdbx_description
1 polymer ?
#
loop_
_entity_poly.entity_id
_entity_poly.type
_entity_poly.pdbx_seq_one_letter_code
_entity_poly.pdbx_strand_id
1 'polypeptide(L)' 'MKQRYIVTEDADMLAPDWLAVRINYSSIKFVYYLADGAEKLKGVRIDGQIAKIGDTISFDGKRLSVERR' A
#
# COMPACT_ATOMS: atom_id res chain seq x y z
N MET A 1 -3.14 -19.16 -2.99
CA MET A 1 -4.21 -18.46 -2.23
C MET A 1 -4.03 -16.97 -2.47
N LYS A 2 -5.08 -16.24 -2.88
CA LYS A 2 -5.00 -14.80 -3.15
C LYS A 2 -5.04 -14.05 -1.82
N GLN A 3 -4.00 -13.28 -1.52
CA GLN A 3 -3.94 -12.40 -0.36
C GLN A 3 -4.52 -11.04 -0.73
N ARG A 4 -5.23 -10.41 0.20
CA ARG A 4 -5.88 -9.11 0.01
C ARG A 4 -5.68 -8.25 1.24
N TYR A 5 -5.43 -6.98 1.02
CA TYR A 5 -5.28 -6.00 2.08
C TYR A 5 -5.94 -4.69 1.66
N ILE A 6 -6.83 -4.16 2.49
CA ILE A 6 -7.44 -2.85 2.28
C ILE A 6 -6.48 -1.82 2.87
N VAL A 7 -6.10 -0.82 2.08
CA VAL A 7 -5.19 0.24 2.56
C VAL A 7 -5.93 1.08 3.61
N THR A 8 -5.39 1.11 4.82
CA THR A 8 -5.85 1.96 5.94
C THR A 8 -4.88 3.12 6.17
N GLU A 9 -5.27 4.08 6.99
CA GLU A 9 -4.40 5.22 7.35
C GLU A 9 -3.11 4.74 8.04
N ASP A 10 -3.18 3.68 8.84
CA ASP A 10 -2.03 3.07 9.54
C ASP A 10 -1.36 1.93 8.76
N ALA A 11 -1.45 1.92 7.42
CA ALA A 11 -0.98 0.78 6.63
C ALA A 11 0.53 0.53 6.73
N ASP A 12 1.32 1.55 7.03
CA ASP A 12 2.75 1.41 7.29
C ASP A 12 3.06 0.70 8.60
N MET A 13 2.16 0.79 9.58
CA MET A 13 2.25 0.08 10.86
C MET A 13 1.60 -1.32 10.81
N LEU A 14 0.56 -1.48 9.99
CA LEU A 14 -0.33 -2.67 9.99
C LEU A 14 -0.25 -3.51 8.71
N ALA A 15 0.68 -3.21 7.81
CA ALA A 15 0.83 -3.99 6.59
C ALA A 15 1.07 -5.47 6.94
N PRO A 16 0.36 -6.41 6.29
CA PRO A 16 0.61 -7.83 6.49
C PRO A 16 2.02 -8.18 5.96
N ASP A 17 2.64 -9.21 6.55
CA ASP A 17 4.02 -9.61 6.24
C ASP A 17 4.29 -9.73 4.74
N TRP A 18 3.34 -10.28 3.99
CA TRP A 18 3.47 -10.43 2.54
C TRP A 18 3.56 -9.08 1.81
N LEU A 19 2.92 -8.02 2.29
CA LEU A 19 3.11 -6.70 1.69
C LEU A 19 4.41 -6.08 2.21
N ALA A 20 4.66 -6.16 3.51
CA ALA A 20 5.82 -5.56 4.17
C ALA A 20 7.16 -6.04 3.57
N VAL A 21 7.34 -7.35 3.37
CA VAL A 21 8.58 -7.91 2.79
C VAL A 21 8.84 -7.49 1.34
N ARG A 22 7.85 -6.89 0.66
CA ARG A 22 7.96 -6.42 -0.73
C ARG A 22 8.18 -4.90 -0.81
N ILE A 23 8.07 -4.18 0.30
CA ILE A 23 8.40 -2.75 0.36
C ILE A 23 9.90 -2.60 0.09
N ASN A 24 10.23 -1.88 -0.98
CA ASN A 24 11.61 -1.74 -1.47
C ASN A 24 12.01 -0.28 -1.73
N TYR A 25 11.12 0.67 -1.45
CA TYR A 25 11.31 2.12 -1.64
C TYR A 25 11.60 2.58 -3.08
N SER A 26 11.65 1.67 -4.05
CA SER A 26 11.81 1.96 -5.47
C SER A 26 10.47 1.87 -6.20
N SER A 27 9.92 0.66 -6.35
CA SER A 27 8.66 0.40 -7.03
C SER A 27 7.47 0.24 -6.08
N ILE A 28 7.72 -0.30 -4.88
CA ILE A 28 6.69 -0.55 -3.87
C ILE A 28 7.06 0.19 -2.58
N LYS A 29 6.24 1.16 -2.19
CA LYS A 29 6.48 1.98 -0.99
C LYS A 29 5.24 2.67 -0.45
N PHE A 30 5.25 2.93 0.86
CA PHE A 30 4.33 3.89 1.46
C PHE A 30 4.62 5.29 0.93
N VAL A 31 3.56 6.02 0.61
CA VAL A 31 3.62 7.40 0.13
C VAL A 31 2.91 8.26 1.15
N TYR A 32 3.59 9.31 1.57
CA TYR A 32 3.07 10.26 2.54
C TYR A 32 2.86 11.63 1.93
N TYR A 33 2.11 12.47 2.63
CA TYR A 33 1.96 13.88 2.36
C TYR A 33 1.90 14.64 3.68
N LEU A 34 2.25 15.92 3.64
CA LEU A 34 2.11 16.80 4.80
C LEU A 34 0.72 17.43 4.79
N ALA A 35 0.03 17.35 5.92
CA ALA A 35 -1.23 18.06 6.18
C ALA A 35 -1.27 18.51 7.63
N ASP A 36 -1.55 19.80 7.83
CA ASP A 36 -1.69 20.41 9.16
C ASP A 36 -0.44 20.25 10.04
N GLY A 37 0.75 20.22 9.41
CA GLY A 37 2.03 20.02 10.09
C GLY A 37 2.32 18.57 10.49
N ALA A 38 1.44 17.62 10.18
CA ALA A 38 1.64 16.19 10.40
C ALA A 38 1.86 15.44 9.08
N GLU A 39 2.72 14.43 9.10
CA GLU A 39 2.83 13.48 8.00
C GLU A 39 1.64 12.52 8.04
N LYS A 40 0.91 12.41 6.92
CA LYS A 40 -0.24 11.52 6.77
C LYS A 40 0.01 10.56 5.61
N LEU A 41 -0.43 9.31 5.77
CA LEU A 41 -0.32 8.32 4.71
C LEU A 41 -1.27 8.67 3.56
N LYS A 42 -0.71 8.81 2.35
CA LYS A 42 -1.46 8.98 1.10
C LYS A 42 -1.94 7.64 0.54
N GLY A 43 -1.15 6.59 0.76
CA GLY A 43 -1.41 5.24 0.27
C GLY A 43 -0.12 4.47 -0.03
N VAL A 44 -0.24 3.41 -0.81
CA VAL A 44 0.90 2.53 -1.18
C VAL A 44 1.14 2.63 -2.68
N ARG A 45 2.34 3.04 -3.08
CA ARG A 45 2.78 2.96 -4.48
C ARG A 45 3.10 1.52 -4.82
N ILE A 46 2.61 1.05 -5.97
CA ILE A 46 2.90 -0.24 -6.58
C ILE A 46 3.12 0.02 -8.07
N ASP A 47 4.34 -0.19 -8.55
CA ASP A 47 4.74 -0.09 -9.97
C ASP A 47 4.25 1.20 -10.68
N GLY A 48 4.32 2.32 -9.95
CA GLY A 48 3.95 3.64 -10.49
C GLY A 48 2.49 4.06 -10.26
N GLN A 49 1.62 3.14 -9.85
CA GLN A 49 0.28 3.45 -9.38
C GLN A 49 0.28 3.65 -7.86
N ILE A 50 -0.59 4.52 -7.33
CA ILE A 50 -0.82 4.64 -5.88
C ILE A 50 -2.18 3.99 -5.56
N ALA A 51 -2.19 2.96 -4.72
CA ALA A 51 -3.36 2.46 -4.02
C ALA A 51 -3.68 3.40 -2.87
N LYS A 52 -4.83 4.08 -2.94
CA LYS A 52 -5.26 5.05 -1.94
C LYS A 52 -5.89 4.35 -0.74
N ILE A 53 -6.08 5.09 0.35
CA ILE A 53 -6.89 4.63 1.49
C ILE A 53 -8.26 4.14 0.97
N GLY A 54 -8.64 2.92 1.38
CA GLY A 54 -9.85 2.23 0.94
C GLY A 54 -9.70 1.36 -0.32
N ASP A 55 -8.64 1.53 -1.12
CA ASP A 55 -8.33 0.59 -2.21
C ASP A 55 -7.86 -0.75 -1.64
N THR A 56 -8.02 -1.83 -2.43
CA THR A 56 -7.51 -3.17 -2.07
C THR A 56 -6.25 -3.49 -2.85
N ILE A 57 -5.19 -3.86 -2.14
CA ILE A 57 -4.00 -4.47 -2.72
C ILE A 57 -4.20 -5.99 -2.72
N SER A 58 -4.02 -6.61 -3.87
CA SER A 58 -4.13 -8.04 -4.07
C SER A 58 -2.78 -8.64 -4.43
N PHE A 59 -2.46 -9.80 -3.86
CA PHE A 59 -1.28 -10.59 -4.22
C PHE A 59 -1.69 -12.00 -4.61
N ASP A 60 -1.34 -12.42 -5.82
CA ASP A 60 -1.68 -13.74 -6.37
C ASP A 60 -0.60 -14.82 -6.12
N GLY A 61 0.51 -14.45 -5.47
CA GLY A 61 1.71 -15.29 -5.34
C GLY A 61 2.86 -14.88 -6.25
N LYS A 62 2.61 -14.03 -7.25
CA LYS A 62 3.60 -13.54 -8.22
C LYS A 62 3.59 -12.02 -8.37
N ARG A 63 2.41 -11.40 -8.44
CA ARG A 63 2.24 -9.98 -8.74
C ARG A 63 1.31 -9.30 -7.74
N LEU A 64 1.58 -8.02 -7.51
CA LEU A 64 0.66 -7.12 -6.82
C LEU A 64 -0.26 -6.44 -7.83
N SER A 65 -1.51 -6.22 -7.44
CA SER A 65 -2.47 -5.41 -8.19
C SER A 65 -3.29 -4.55 -7.25
N VAL A 66 -3.84 -3.46 -7.80
CA VAL A 66 -4.72 -2.54 -7.07
C VAL A 66 -6.13 -2.67 -7.59
N GLU A 67 -7.05 -3.04 -6.73
CA GLU A 67 -8.49 -3.06 -6.96
C GLU A 67 -9.09 -1.79 -6.36
N ARG A 68 -9.72 -0.98 -7.21
CA ARG A 68 -10.33 0.30 -6.81
C ARG A 68 -11.80 0.09 -6.47
N ARG A 69 -12.28 0.83 -5.47
CA ARG A 69 -13.70 0.93 -5.15
C ARG A 69 -14.43 1.84 -6.15
#